data_AF-Q4ACF4-F1
#
_entry.id   AF-Q4ACF4-F1
#
_cell.length_a   1.000
_cell.length_b   1.000
_cell.length_c   1.000
_cell.angle_alpha   90.00
_cell.angle_beta   90.00
_cell.angle_gamma   90.00
#
_symmetry.space_group_name_H-M   'P 1'
#
loop_
_entity.id
_entity.type
_entity.pdbx_description
1 polymer ?
#
loop_
_entity_poly.entity_id
_entity_poly.type
_entity_poly.pdbx_seq_one_letter_code
_entity_poly.pdbx_strand_id
1 'polypeptide(L)'
;AFVEAYGSGGLGNLVDTFVLLDGGVVLSSAGGQPTDTPLHIEQIRALRDQAVGNHIIWSKPYRSVGGNWRVIAAKRDLLTGALVGMTVNLHPSFSAVEKTPDGETIVWLDREGQPIIPLSAALSQSLPTCQREMESNFDEVFSICREVAPVGWKLLLFTPSRQITDAAFAALHRYLPVALLLLVALVGLLYLVVQRTLG
;
A
#
# COMPACT_ATOMS: atom_id res chain seq x y z
N ALA A 1 -10.03 1.24 15.64
CA ALA A 1 -10.53 0.04 14.92
C ALA A 1 -10.40 0.14 13.39
N PHE A 2 -11.23 0.91 12.65
CA PHE A 2 -11.09 1.03 11.17
C PHE A 2 -9.76 1.74 10.80
N VAL A 3 -9.55 2.97 11.24
CA VAL A 3 -8.34 3.77 10.92
C VAL A 3 -7.01 3.11 11.37
N GLU A 4 -7.02 2.34 12.45
CA GLU A 4 -5.83 1.63 12.98
C GLU A 4 -5.43 0.39 12.17
N ALA A 5 -6.37 -0.28 11.51
CA ALA A 5 -6.08 -1.48 10.72
C ALA A 5 -5.59 -1.15 9.28
N TYR A 6 -5.84 0.07 8.80
CA TYR A 6 -5.66 0.43 7.38
C TYR A 6 -4.59 1.50 7.12
N GLY A 7 -3.83 1.93 8.14
CA GLY A 7 -2.77 2.94 8.01
C GLY A 7 -1.62 2.56 7.07
N SER A 8 -1.45 1.28 6.74
CA SER A 8 -0.48 0.78 5.75
C SER A 8 -1.07 0.55 4.35
N GLY A 9 -2.39 0.72 4.16
CA GLY A 9 -3.12 0.33 2.96
C GLY A 9 -3.39 1.46 1.95
N GLY A 10 -2.81 2.64 2.14
CA GLY A 10 -3.04 3.81 1.27
C GLY A 10 -4.43 4.47 1.43
N LEU A 11 -5.22 4.05 2.42
CA LEU A 11 -6.48 4.68 2.81
C LEU A 11 -6.19 5.85 3.77
N GLY A 12 -6.75 7.02 3.48
CA GLY A 12 -6.60 8.24 4.28
C GLY A 12 -7.86 8.57 5.09
N ASN A 13 -8.27 9.84 5.08
CA ASN A 13 -9.34 10.35 5.94
C ASN A 13 -10.75 10.16 5.36
N LEU A 14 -11.74 9.97 6.23
CA LEU A 14 -13.17 9.95 5.88
C LEU A 14 -13.60 11.30 5.30
N VAL A 15 -14.39 11.28 4.22
CA VAL A 15 -14.90 12.47 3.53
C VAL A 15 -16.36 12.69 3.88
N ASP A 16 -17.19 11.67 3.66
CA ASP A 16 -18.62 11.68 3.90
C ASP A 16 -19.14 10.26 4.17
N THR A 17 -20.37 10.23 4.66
CA THR A 17 -21.21 9.03 4.70
C THR A 17 -22.45 9.29 3.86
N PHE A 18 -23.01 8.24 3.27
CA PHE A 18 -24.19 8.37 2.42
C PHE A 18 -25.14 7.19 2.54
N VAL A 19 -26.39 7.47 2.18
CA VAL A 19 -27.42 6.47 1.95
C VAL A 19 -28.00 6.71 0.55
N LEU A 20 -27.84 5.73 -0.33
CA LEU A 20 -28.46 5.70 -1.64
C LEU A 20 -29.75 4.88 -1.56
N LEU A 21 -30.87 5.58 -1.76
CA LEU A 21 -32.23 5.05 -1.81
C LEU A 21 -32.71 5.01 -3.27
N ASP A 22 -33.81 4.33 -3.56
CA ASP A 22 -34.35 4.24 -4.92
C ASP A 22 -34.63 5.61 -5.55
N GLY A 23 -35.12 6.56 -4.75
CA GLY A 23 -35.48 7.92 -5.17
C GLY A 23 -34.42 9.00 -5.00
N GLY A 24 -33.24 8.70 -4.44
CA GLY A 24 -32.24 9.76 -4.20
C GLY A 24 -31.04 9.34 -3.35
N VAL A 25 -30.10 10.28 -3.18
CA VAL A 25 -28.91 10.14 -2.34
C VAL A 25 -29.04 11.09 -1.17
N VAL A 26 -28.82 10.59 0.05
CA VAL A 26 -28.64 11.41 1.25
C VAL A 26 -27.17 11.40 1.60
N LEU A 27 -26.55 12.58 1.71
CA LEU A 27 -25.14 12.76 2.05
C LEU A 27 -25.01 13.42 3.42
N SER A 28 -24.05 12.95 4.21
CA SER A 28 -23.59 13.60 5.44
C SER A 28 -22.08 13.81 5.34
N SER A 29 -21.66 15.06 5.13
CA SER A 29 -20.25 15.43 5.00
C SER A 29 -19.60 15.54 6.38
N ALA A 30 -18.45 14.90 6.56
CA ALA A 30 -17.67 14.96 7.80
C ALA A 30 -16.66 16.13 7.81
N GLY A 31 -16.39 16.75 6.65
CA GLY A 31 -15.25 17.66 6.46
C GLY A 31 -15.58 19.11 6.08
N GLY A 32 -16.85 19.53 6.13
CA GLY A 32 -17.27 20.92 5.83
C GLY A 32 -17.13 21.37 4.37
N GLN A 33 -16.48 20.58 3.52
CA GLN A 33 -16.43 20.78 2.07
C GLN A 33 -17.69 20.18 1.41
N PRO A 34 -18.29 20.84 0.42
CA PRO A 34 -19.38 20.27 -0.36
C PRO A 34 -18.91 19.02 -1.09
N THR A 35 -19.48 17.87 -0.75
CA THR A 35 -19.18 16.60 -1.41
C THR A 35 -20.16 16.31 -2.54
N ASP A 36 -21.33 16.96 -2.55
CA ASP A 36 -22.39 16.87 -3.56
C ASP A 36 -22.01 17.53 -4.89
N THR A 37 -20.99 16.97 -5.54
CA THR A 37 -20.57 17.32 -6.89
C THR A 37 -21.19 16.32 -7.87
N PRO A 38 -21.51 16.72 -9.12
CA PRO A 38 -22.08 15.79 -10.11
C PRO A 38 -21.24 14.52 -10.31
N LEU A 39 -19.92 14.68 -10.35
CA LEU A 39 -18.98 13.55 -10.45
C LEU A 39 -19.10 12.61 -9.24
N HIS A 40 -19.18 13.14 -8.02
CA HIS A 40 -19.28 12.32 -6.83
C HIS A 40 -20.60 11.54 -6.77
N ILE A 41 -21.72 12.20 -7.10
CA ILE A 41 -23.03 11.56 -7.19
C ILE A 41 -23.06 10.47 -8.25
N GLU A 42 -22.41 10.69 -9.40
CA GLU A 42 -22.27 9.67 -10.44
C GLU A 42 -21.52 8.44 -9.92
N GLN A 43 -20.43 8.61 -9.18
CA GLN A 43 -19.69 7.50 -8.56
C GLN A 43 -20.54 6.73 -7.55
N ILE A 44 -21.34 7.42 -6.72
CA ILE A 44 -22.27 6.76 -5.79
C ILE A 44 -23.34 5.96 -6.57
N ARG A 45 -23.92 6.55 -7.62
CA ARG A 45 -24.95 5.89 -8.42
C ARG A 45 -24.41 4.66 -9.15
N ALA A 46 -23.18 4.71 -9.64
CA ALA A 46 -22.53 3.57 -10.30
C ALA A 46 -22.39 2.33 -9.38
N LEU A 47 -22.46 2.48 -8.05
CA LEU A 47 -22.48 1.36 -7.12
C LEU A 47 -23.79 0.57 -7.15
N ARG A 48 -24.87 1.17 -7.67
CA ARG A 48 -26.18 0.50 -7.77
C ARG A 48 -26.13 -0.76 -8.63
N ASP A 49 -25.31 -0.72 -9.67
CA ASP A 49 -25.23 -1.77 -10.70
C ASP A 49 -24.15 -2.83 -10.40
N GLN A 50 -23.37 -2.65 -9.33
CA GLN A 50 -22.35 -3.61 -8.93
C GLN A 50 -22.95 -4.84 -8.25
N ALA A 51 -22.32 -6.01 -8.49
CA ALA A 51 -22.84 -7.32 -8.11
C ALA A 51 -23.25 -7.39 -6.64
N VAL A 52 -24.47 -7.90 -6.42
CA VAL A 52 -25.16 -7.86 -5.13
C VAL A 52 -24.79 -9.09 -4.29
N GLY A 53 -24.14 -8.87 -3.15
CA GLY A 53 -23.91 -9.88 -2.12
C GLY A 53 -23.76 -9.26 -0.73
N ASN A 54 -23.58 -10.08 0.32
CA ASN A 54 -23.39 -9.59 1.69
C ASN A 54 -21.96 -9.06 1.98
N HIS A 55 -21.25 -8.62 0.94
CA HIS A 55 -19.89 -8.09 1.04
C HIS A 55 -19.87 -6.57 0.90
N ILE A 56 -18.77 -5.94 1.31
CA ILE A 56 -18.54 -4.51 1.08
C ILE A 56 -18.20 -4.32 -0.39
N ILE A 57 -18.91 -3.42 -1.04
CA ILE A 57 -18.72 -2.97 -2.42
C ILE A 57 -17.74 -1.80 -2.39
N TRP A 58 -16.74 -1.84 -3.26
CA TRP A 58 -15.74 -0.78 -3.39
C TRP A 58 -15.80 -0.17 -4.78
N SER A 59 -15.88 1.16 -4.86
CA SER A 59 -15.77 1.84 -6.15
C SER A 59 -14.35 1.72 -6.70
N LYS A 60 -14.19 1.97 -8.00
CA LYS A 60 -12.87 2.31 -8.53
C LYS A 60 -12.41 3.63 -7.91
N PRO A 61 -11.10 3.82 -7.68
CA PRO A 61 -10.57 5.11 -7.29
C PRO A 61 -10.85 6.16 -8.35
N TYR A 62 -11.24 7.34 -7.90
CA TYR A 62 -11.50 8.47 -8.78
C TYR A 62 -10.92 9.74 -8.19
N ARG A 63 -10.64 10.70 -9.06
CA ARG A 63 -10.10 11.99 -8.66
C ARG A 63 -11.24 12.97 -8.40
N SER A 64 -11.29 13.52 -7.19
CA SER A 64 -12.21 14.60 -6.85
C SER A 64 -11.86 15.89 -7.57
N VAL A 65 -12.80 16.84 -7.62
CA VAL A 65 -12.58 18.20 -8.19
C VAL A 65 -11.40 18.92 -7.51
N GLY A 66 -11.19 18.68 -6.21
CA GLY A 66 -10.05 19.21 -5.45
C GLY A 66 -8.72 18.48 -5.70
N GLY A 67 -8.66 17.54 -6.65
CA GLY A 67 -7.44 16.84 -7.03
C GLY A 67 -7.08 15.62 -6.18
N ASN A 68 -7.76 15.41 -5.04
CA ASN A 68 -7.56 14.26 -4.16
C ASN A 68 -8.16 12.99 -4.75
N TRP A 69 -7.44 11.87 -4.61
CA TRP A 69 -7.99 10.55 -4.91
C TRP A 69 -8.96 10.11 -3.83
N ARG A 70 -10.06 9.49 -4.25
CA ARG A 70 -11.11 9.00 -3.37
C ARG A 70 -11.53 7.60 -3.78
N VAL A 71 -12.01 6.85 -2.80
CA VAL A 71 -12.69 5.58 -2.98
C VAL A 71 -13.97 5.59 -2.16
N ILE A 72 -14.99 4.90 -2.66
CA ILE A 72 -16.24 4.70 -1.94
C ILE A 72 -16.31 3.25 -1.47
N ALA A 73 -16.65 3.05 -0.20
CA ALA A 73 -16.99 1.76 0.37
C ALA A 73 -18.47 1.77 0.76
N ALA A 74 -19.24 0.81 0.26
CA ALA A 74 -20.67 0.71 0.55
C ALA A 74 -21.07 -0.73 0.86
N LYS A 75 -22.17 -0.89 1.58
CA LYS A 75 -22.84 -2.17 1.78
C LYS A 75 -24.30 -2.01 1.44
N ARG A 76 -24.85 -3.00 0.74
CA ARG A 76 -26.28 -3.06 0.49
C ARG A 76 -26.99 -3.68 1.69
N ASP A 77 -28.00 -3.00 2.20
CA ASP A 77 -28.97 -3.60 3.10
C ASP A 77 -29.89 -4.52 2.29
N LEU A 78 -29.89 -5.80 2.65
CA LEU A 78 -30.66 -6.82 1.94
C LEU A 78 -32.17 -6.70 2.20
N LEU A 79 -32.58 -6.05 3.30
CA LEU A 79 -33.99 -5.88 3.65
C LEU A 79 -34.63 -4.73 2.88
N THR A 80 -33.95 -3.57 2.83
CA THR A 80 -34.48 -2.37 2.19
C THR A 80 -33.97 -2.14 0.77
N GLY A 81 -32.93 -2.86 0.34
CA GLY A 81 -32.22 -2.62 -0.92
C GLY A 81 -31.34 -1.37 -0.91
N ALA A 82 -31.37 -0.56 0.16
CA ALA A 82 -30.61 0.67 0.29
C ALA A 82 -29.10 0.40 0.33
N LEU A 83 -28.33 1.31 -0.25
CA LEU A 83 -26.86 1.27 -0.20
C LEU A 83 -26.38 2.27 0.83
N VAL A 84 -25.74 1.79 1.90
CA VAL A 84 -25.16 2.62 2.95
C VAL A 84 -23.65 2.56 2.84
N GLY A 85 -22.98 3.71 2.82
CA GLY A 85 -21.55 3.74 2.59
C GLY A 85 -20.86 4.99 3.09
N MET A 86 -19.57 5.05 2.79
CA MET A 86 -18.70 6.16 3.09
C MET A 86 -17.72 6.41 1.96
N THR A 87 -17.38 7.67 1.77
CA THR A 87 -16.31 8.10 0.88
C THR A 87 -15.06 8.35 1.69
N VAL A 88 -13.93 7.85 1.22
CA VAL A 88 -12.63 7.95 1.89
C VAL A 88 -11.65 8.61 0.93
N ASN A 89 -10.90 9.61 1.39
CA ASN A 89 -9.75 10.12 0.66
C ASN A 89 -8.64 9.07 0.73
N LEU A 90 -8.01 8.78 -0.40
CA LEU A 90 -6.79 7.99 -0.42
C LEU A 90 -5.61 8.86 0.03
N HIS A 91 -4.60 8.22 0.61
CA HIS A 91 -3.39 8.90 1.05
C HIS A 91 -2.71 9.57 -0.17
N PRO A 92 -2.02 10.73 -0.02
CA PRO A 92 -1.34 11.39 -1.14
C PRO A 92 -0.37 10.48 -1.91
N SER A 93 0.27 9.51 -1.23
CA SER A 93 1.13 8.49 -1.84
C SER A 93 0.41 7.58 -2.84
N PHE A 94 -0.93 7.52 -2.79
CA PHE A 94 -1.71 6.84 -3.82
C PHE A 94 -1.49 7.50 -5.17
N SER A 95 -1.42 8.83 -5.23
CA SER A 95 -1.40 9.61 -6.49
C SER A 95 -0.11 9.52 -7.29
N ALA A 96 0.98 9.11 -6.64
CA ALA A 96 2.30 9.10 -7.23
C ALA A 96 2.70 7.66 -7.53
N VAL A 97 3.28 7.45 -8.72
CA VAL A 97 4.37 6.48 -8.84
C VAL A 97 5.51 7.09 -8.01
N GLU A 98 5.39 6.95 -6.69
CA GLU A 98 6.27 7.64 -5.76
C GLU A 98 7.60 6.93 -5.86
N LYS A 99 8.59 7.60 -6.45
CA LYS A 99 9.97 7.34 -6.09
C LYS A 99 10.11 7.89 -4.68
N THR A 100 10.14 7.01 -3.68
CA THR A 100 10.44 7.44 -2.31
C THR A 100 11.80 8.16 -2.31
N PRO A 101 12.12 8.97 -1.29
CA PRO A 101 13.45 9.59 -1.17
C PRO A 101 14.59 8.56 -1.30
N ASP A 102 14.30 7.33 -0.89
CA ASP A 102 15.21 6.19 -0.96
C ASP A 102 15.24 5.56 -2.36
N GLY A 103 14.35 5.91 -3.28
CA GLY A 103 14.33 5.43 -4.67
C GLY A 103 13.46 4.20 -4.91
N GLU A 104 12.66 3.80 -3.93
CA GLU A 104 11.66 2.74 -4.09
C GLU A 104 10.50 3.24 -4.94
N THR A 105 9.89 2.38 -5.74
CA THR A 105 8.74 2.74 -6.57
C THR A 105 7.49 1.97 -6.13
N ILE A 106 6.41 2.69 -5.84
CA ILE A 106 5.11 2.10 -5.47
C ILE A 106 4.15 2.16 -6.66
N VAL A 107 3.48 1.04 -6.95
CA VAL A 107 2.45 0.92 -8.00
C VAL A 107 1.21 0.23 -7.44
N TRP A 108 0.05 0.83 -7.70
CA TRP A 108 -1.27 0.30 -7.30
C TRP A 108 -1.96 -0.37 -8.50
N LEU A 109 -2.31 -1.64 -8.34
CA LEU A 109 -3.03 -2.42 -9.33
C LEU A 109 -4.42 -2.81 -8.81
N ASP A 110 -5.38 -2.95 -9.72
CA ASP A 110 -6.67 -3.53 -9.42
C ASP A 110 -6.57 -5.06 -9.20
N ARG A 111 -7.72 -5.68 -8.96
CA ARG A 111 -7.79 -7.12 -8.69
C ARG A 111 -7.30 -7.95 -9.87
N GLU A 112 -7.57 -7.47 -11.08
CA GLU A 112 -7.18 -8.04 -12.36
C GLU A 112 -5.70 -7.79 -12.69
N GLY A 113 -5.00 -6.99 -11.88
CA GLY A 113 -3.58 -6.67 -12.05
C GLY A 113 -3.32 -5.52 -13.02
N GLN A 114 -4.34 -4.74 -13.36
CA GLN A 114 -4.20 -3.55 -14.20
C GLN A 114 -3.88 -2.32 -13.32
N PRO A 115 -3.06 -1.38 -13.80
CA PRO A 115 -2.78 -0.16 -13.04
C PRO A 115 -4.04 0.65 -12.78
N ILE A 116 -4.28 0.99 -11.51
CA ILE A 116 -5.41 1.84 -11.11
C ILE A 116 -5.20 3.29 -11.59
N ILE A 117 -3.93 3.70 -11.64
CA ILE A 117 -3.52 5.04 -12.03
C ILE A 117 -2.73 4.93 -13.33
N PRO A 118 -2.87 5.91 -14.25
CA PRO A 118 -2.06 5.94 -15.47
C PRO A 118 -0.57 5.90 -15.14
N LEU A 119 0.12 4.89 -15.65
CA LEU A 119 1.58 4.77 -15.56
C LEU A 119 2.22 5.27 -16.86
N SER A 120 3.51 5.60 -16.78
CA SER A 120 4.30 5.87 -17.99
C SER A 120 4.41 4.60 -18.83
N ALA A 121 4.52 4.75 -20.16
CA ALA A 121 4.61 3.61 -21.08
C ALA A 121 5.79 2.67 -20.75
N ALA A 122 6.91 3.23 -20.32
CA ALA A 122 8.09 2.47 -19.90
C ALA A 122 7.79 1.58 -18.68
N LEU A 123 7.13 2.13 -17.66
CA LEU A 123 6.82 1.38 -16.44
C LEU A 123 5.75 0.32 -16.71
N SER A 124 4.70 0.64 -17.48
CA SER A 124 3.65 -0.31 -17.85
C SER A 124 4.18 -1.56 -18.54
N GLN A 125 5.21 -1.42 -19.38
CA GLN A 125 5.81 -2.54 -20.11
C GLN A 125 6.75 -3.40 -19.24
N SER A 126 7.30 -2.83 -18.18
CA SER A 126 8.25 -3.50 -17.29
C SER A 126 7.61 -4.09 -16.03
N LEU A 127 6.28 -4.01 -15.87
CA LEU A 127 5.61 -4.54 -14.69
C LEU A 127 5.66 -6.08 -14.68
N PRO A 128 6.17 -6.70 -13.59
CA PRO A 128 6.08 -8.13 -13.42
C PRO A 128 4.62 -8.55 -13.23
N THR A 129 4.27 -9.76 -13.66
CA THR A 129 2.91 -10.28 -13.49
C THR A 129 2.64 -10.59 -12.02
N CYS A 130 1.89 -9.73 -11.32
CA CYS A 130 1.49 -9.99 -9.94
C CYS A 130 0.28 -10.95 -9.86
N GLN A 131 0.58 -12.24 -9.79
CA GLN A 131 -0.44 -13.29 -9.66
C GLN A 131 -0.71 -13.72 -8.20
N ARG A 132 0.27 -13.59 -7.30
CA ARG A 132 0.17 -13.89 -5.85
C ARG A 132 1.14 -13.03 -5.06
N GLU A 133 1.07 -13.12 -3.72
CA GLU A 133 2.15 -12.65 -2.85
C GLU A 133 3.46 -13.26 -3.32
N MET A 134 4.27 -12.45 -3.98
CA MET A 134 5.47 -12.88 -4.66
C MET A 134 6.56 -11.88 -4.35
N GLU A 135 7.67 -12.43 -3.93
CA GLU A 135 8.94 -11.73 -3.80
C GLU A 135 9.81 -12.25 -4.95
N SER A 136 10.17 -11.36 -5.87
CA SER A 136 11.03 -11.73 -6.98
C SER A 136 12.12 -10.69 -7.18
N ASN A 137 13.32 -11.17 -7.51
CA ASN A 137 14.41 -10.33 -7.97
C ASN A 137 14.40 -10.32 -9.49
N PHE A 138 14.16 -9.16 -10.08
CA PHE A 138 14.14 -8.97 -11.53
C PHE A 138 14.96 -7.73 -11.86
N ASP A 139 15.96 -7.89 -12.72
CA ASP A 139 16.71 -6.77 -13.34
C ASP A 139 17.31 -5.77 -12.31
N GLU A 140 18.03 -6.30 -11.31
CA GLU A 140 18.60 -5.54 -10.17
C GLU A 140 17.56 -4.89 -9.24
N VAL A 141 16.29 -5.24 -9.33
CA VAL A 141 15.22 -4.71 -8.48
C VAL A 141 14.50 -5.85 -7.74
N PHE A 142 14.38 -5.71 -6.43
CA PHE A 142 13.52 -6.55 -5.62
C PHE A 142 12.09 -6.04 -5.72
N SER A 143 11.15 -6.93 -6.08
CA SER A 143 9.74 -6.59 -6.14
C SER A 143 8.95 -7.37 -5.11
N ILE A 144 8.07 -6.67 -4.39
CA ILE A 144 7.09 -7.26 -3.48
C ILE A 144 5.72 -6.97 -4.04
N CYS A 145 4.90 -8.01 -4.20
CA CYS A 145 3.47 -7.83 -4.41
C CYS A 145 2.67 -8.27 -3.19
N ARG A 146 1.74 -7.43 -2.73
CA ARG A 146 0.79 -7.78 -1.65
C ARG A 146 -0.63 -7.41 -2.06
N GLU A 147 -1.58 -8.28 -1.71
CA GLU A 147 -3.01 -7.96 -1.84
C GLU A 147 -3.46 -7.14 -0.63
N VAL A 148 -4.20 -6.07 -0.88
CA VAL A 148 -4.77 -5.18 0.14
C VAL A 148 -6.21 -5.59 0.39
N ALA A 149 -6.40 -6.38 1.45
CA ALA A 149 -7.71 -6.74 1.94
C ALA A 149 -8.41 -5.53 2.62
N PRO A 150 -9.74 -5.38 2.52
CA PRO A 150 -10.68 -6.24 1.81
C PRO A 150 -10.97 -5.82 0.36
N VAL A 151 -10.30 -4.78 -0.16
CA VAL A 151 -10.59 -4.18 -1.48
C VAL A 151 -10.14 -5.10 -2.63
N GLY A 152 -9.14 -5.94 -2.39
CA GLY A 152 -8.59 -6.86 -3.40
C GLY A 152 -7.66 -6.16 -4.40
N TRP A 153 -7.30 -4.91 -4.15
CA TRP A 153 -6.22 -4.23 -4.89
C TRP A 153 -4.88 -4.89 -4.56
N LYS A 154 -3.91 -4.68 -5.44
CA LYS A 154 -2.55 -5.17 -5.25
C LYS A 154 -1.59 -4.01 -5.19
N LEU A 155 -0.71 -4.04 -4.19
CA LEU A 155 0.40 -3.12 -4.04
C LEU A 155 1.66 -3.79 -4.58
N LEU A 156 2.31 -3.15 -5.54
CA LEU A 156 3.64 -3.49 -6.02
C LEU A 156 4.64 -2.48 -5.47
N LEU A 157 5.65 -2.97 -4.76
CA LEU A 157 6.79 -2.19 -4.30
C LEU A 157 8.04 -2.68 -5.03
N PHE A 158 8.80 -1.75 -5.60
CA PHE A 158 10.08 -2.00 -6.26
C PHE A 158 11.20 -1.34 -5.47
N THR A 159 12.11 -2.14 -4.93
CA THR A 159 13.27 -1.69 -4.17
C THR A 159 14.55 -2.06 -4.93
N PRO A 160 15.41 -1.11 -5.30
CA PRO A 160 16.69 -1.42 -5.94
C PRO A 160 17.54 -2.37 -5.08
N SER A 161 18.04 -3.46 -5.66
CA SER A 161 18.78 -4.51 -4.95
C SER A 161 20.02 -3.96 -4.24
N ARG A 162 20.65 -2.92 -4.80
CA ARG A 162 21.80 -2.24 -4.20
C ARG A 162 21.50 -1.69 -2.80
N GLN A 163 20.29 -1.19 -2.56
CA GLN A 163 19.92 -0.69 -1.23
C GLN A 163 19.79 -1.81 -0.22
N ILE A 164 19.23 -2.95 -0.61
CA ILE A 164 19.11 -4.11 0.28
C ILE A 164 20.50 -4.60 0.66
N THR A 165 21.42 -4.69 -0.31
CA THR A 165 22.80 -5.07 -0.06
C THR A 165 23.53 -4.05 0.80
N ASP A 166 23.40 -2.75 0.52
CA ASP A 166 24.07 -1.69 1.27
C ASP A 166 23.57 -1.65 2.72
N ALA A 167 22.26 -1.80 2.94
CA ALA A 167 21.68 -1.90 4.28
C ALA A 167 22.19 -3.13 5.04
N ALA A 168 22.28 -4.29 4.37
CA ALA A 168 22.83 -5.50 4.96
C ALA A 168 24.32 -5.36 5.31
N PHE A 169 25.11 -4.74 4.42
CA PHE A 169 26.54 -4.51 4.66
C PHE A 169 26.81 -3.42 5.70
N ALA A 170 25.95 -2.40 5.81
CA ALA A 170 26.04 -1.39 6.86
C ALA A 170 25.80 -2.01 8.24
N ALA A 171 24.83 -2.92 8.36
CA ALA A 171 24.62 -3.68 9.59
C ALA A 171 25.84 -4.56 9.92
N LEU A 172 26.45 -5.20 8.93
CA LEU A 172 27.64 -6.04 9.12
C LEU A 172 28.87 -5.22 9.55
N HIS A 173 29.11 -4.06 8.91
CA HIS A 173 30.22 -3.16 9.25
C HIS A 173 30.14 -2.66 10.70
N ARG A 174 28.95 -2.51 11.26
CA ARG A 174 28.77 -2.06 12.65
C ARG A 174 29.36 -3.03 13.67
N TYR A 175 29.34 -4.33 13.39
CA TYR A 175 29.80 -5.37 14.31
C TYR A 175 31.21 -5.89 13.99
N LEU A 176 31.74 -5.57 12.81
CA LEU A 176 33.07 -5.99 12.37
C LEU A 176 34.19 -5.59 13.36
N PRO A 177 34.27 -4.35 13.89
CA PRO A 177 35.35 -3.96 14.81
C PRO A 177 35.29 -4.73 16.14
N VAL A 178 34.08 -5.02 16.63
CA VAL A 178 33.86 -5.75 17.87
C VAL A 178 34.28 -7.21 17.72
N ALA A 179 33.89 -7.84 16.60
CA ALA A 179 34.30 -9.20 16.28
C ALA A 179 35.83 -9.32 16.14
N LEU A 180 36.47 -8.32 15.53
CA LEU A 180 37.92 -8.28 15.34
C LEU A 180 38.67 -8.10 16.67
N LEU A 181 38.19 -7.22 17.54
CA LEU A 181 38.71 -7.06 18.90
C LEU A 181 38.58 -8.33 19.74
N LEU A 182 37.41 -8.99 19.69
CA LEU A 182 37.19 -10.27 20.36
C LEU A 182 38.16 -11.34 19.87
N LEU A 183 38.38 -11.42 18.56
CA LEU A 183 39.29 -12.39 17.97
C LEU A 183 40.74 -12.13 18.44
N VAL A 184 41.21 -10.89 18.41
CA VAL A 184 42.55 -10.52 18.89
C VAL A 184 42.69 -10.83 20.39
N ALA A 185 41.69 -10.50 21.20
CA ALA A 185 41.69 -10.81 22.63
C ALA A 185 41.75 -12.32 22.88
N LEU A 186 40.97 -13.11 22.13
CA LEU A 186 40.93 -14.57 22.27
C LEU A 186 42.26 -15.22 21.87
N VAL A 187 42.88 -14.76 20.78
CA VAL A 187 44.22 -15.19 20.36
C VAL A 187 45.28 -14.82 21.40
N GLY A 188 45.22 -13.61 21.95
CA GLY A 188 46.12 -13.17 23.03
C GLY A 188 45.98 -14.01 24.29
N LEU A 189 44.74 -14.37 24.67
CA LEU A 189 44.44 -15.23 25.83
C LEU A 189 44.95 -16.65 25.61
N LEU A 190 44.73 -17.21 24.41
CA LEU A 190 45.29 -18.50 23.99
C LEU A 190 46.81 -18.50 24.09
N TYR A 191 47.47 -17.47 23.55
CA TYR A 191 48.92 -17.33 23.63
C TYR A 191 49.40 -17.29 25.08
N LEU A 192 48.73 -16.51 25.95
CA LEU A 192 49.04 -16.44 27.38
C LEU A 192 48.90 -17.79 28.09
N VAL A 193 47.82 -18.52 27.80
CA VAL A 193 47.55 -19.85 28.39
C VAL A 193 48.60 -20.85 27.94
N VAL A 194 48.95 -20.87 26.65
CA VAL A 194 50.00 -21.74 26.09
C VAL A 194 51.35 -21.39 26.72
N GLN A 195 51.70 -20.11 26.80
CA GLN A 195 52.96 -19.67 27.39
C GLN A 195 53.07 -20.05 28.87
N ARG A 196 51.98 -19.97 29.64
CA ARG A 196 51.95 -20.37 31.06
C ARG A 196 51.94 -21.87 31.32
N THR A 197 51.50 -22.67 30.36
CA THR A 197 51.38 -24.13 30.54
C THR A 197 52.60 -24.88 30.01
N LEU A 198 53.34 -24.29 29.06
CA LEU A 198 54.53 -24.88 28.44
C LEU A 198 55.86 -24.20 28.83
N GLY A 199 55.83 -23.07 29.53
CA GLY A 199 57.01 -22.39 30.11
C GLY A 199 56.98 -22.44 31.63
#